data_AF-A0A838UBL0-F1
#
_entry.id   AF-A0A838UBL0-F1
#
_cell.length_a   1.000
_cell.length_b   1.000
_cell.length_c   1.000
_cell.angle_alpha   90.00
_cell.angle_beta   90.00
_cell.angle_gamma   90.00
#
_symmetry.space_group_name_H-M   'P 1'
#
loop_
_entity.id
_entity.type
_entity.pdbx_description
1 polymer ?
#
loop_
_entity_poly.entity_id
_entity_poly.type
_entity_poly.pdbx_seq_one_letter_code
_entity_poly.pdbx_strand_id
1 'polypeptide(L)'
;MPSKKKNLNVTEKQLDLDMNREDGVDEFLTTNHGVRINDNQNSLKAGERGASLLEDFILREKITHFDHERIPERVVHARGSGAHGVFQVYESMEKVTKAGFLQDPKRETPVFVRFSTVAGSRGSSDLARDARGFAVKFYTDEGNFDLVGNNIPVFFIQDAIKFPDLIHAVKPEPHNEMPQAASAHDTFWDFISLMPESAHMIMWVMSDRALPRSYRMMEGFGVHTFRFINEQNKSTFVKFHWKPLLGVHSVAWDEAQNIS
;
A
#
# COMPACT_ATOMS: atom_id res chain seq x y z
N MET A 1 -23.21 24.99 -11.51
CA MET A 1 -22.04 24.82 -10.62
C MET A 1 -22.35 23.70 -9.64
N PRO A 2 -21.73 22.52 -9.73
CA PRO A 2 -21.84 21.55 -8.64
C PRO A 2 -21.02 22.11 -7.47
N SER A 3 -21.68 22.33 -6.33
CA SER A 3 -21.08 22.84 -5.11
C SER A 3 -19.88 21.96 -4.72
N LYS A 4 -18.66 22.52 -4.67
CA LYS A 4 -17.53 21.92 -3.95
C LYS A 4 -18.06 21.62 -2.53
N LYS A 5 -18.29 20.35 -2.20
CA LYS A 5 -18.55 19.93 -0.82
C LYS A 5 -17.43 20.53 0.01
N LYS A 6 -17.74 21.46 0.92
CA LYS A 6 -16.81 21.91 1.95
C LYS A 6 -16.40 20.66 2.73
N ASN A 7 -15.22 20.12 2.44
CA ASN A 7 -14.64 19.03 3.22
C ASN A 7 -14.29 19.61 4.58
N LEU A 8 -15.13 19.32 5.58
CA LEU A 8 -14.98 19.81 6.96
C LEU A 8 -13.86 19.10 7.73
N ASN A 9 -13.16 18.13 7.11
CA ASN A 9 -12.11 17.32 7.75
C ASN A 9 -10.84 17.29 6.88
N VAL A 10 -10.19 18.44 6.65
CA VAL A 10 -8.87 18.48 5.99
C VAL A 10 -7.79 18.43 7.05
N THR A 11 -6.92 17.42 7.01
CA THR A 11 -5.81 17.29 7.96
C THR A 11 -4.62 18.17 7.57
N GLU A 12 -3.71 18.45 8.50
CA GLU A 12 -2.48 19.21 8.20
C GLU A 12 -1.69 18.59 7.05
N LYS A 13 -1.61 17.25 6.98
CA LYS A 13 -0.94 16.59 5.86
C LYS A 13 -1.66 16.80 4.54
N GLN A 14 -3.00 16.89 4.52
CA GLN A 14 -3.74 17.16 3.30
C GLN A 14 -3.57 18.62 2.84
N LEU A 15 -3.46 19.56 3.77
CA LEU A 15 -3.13 20.97 3.48
C LEU A 15 -1.71 21.10 2.91
N ASP A 16 -0.74 20.42 3.50
CA ASP A 16 0.64 20.35 2.98
C ASP A 16 0.66 19.83 1.53
N LEU A 17 -0.17 18.84 1.20
CA LEU A 17 -0.28 18.32 -0.16
C LEU A 17 -1.05 19.24 -1.13
N ASP A 18 -1.79 20.24 -0.64
CA ASP A 18 -2.56 21.14 -1.52
C ASP A 18 -1.65 21.95 -2.45
N MET A 19 -0.41 22.25 -2.04
CA MET A 19 0.56 22.96 -2.87
C MET A 19 1.02 22.18 -4.11
N ASN A 20 0.74 20.88 -4.16
CA ASN A 20 1.07 19.99 -5.27
C ASN A 20 -0.17 19.53 -6.04
N ARG A 21 -1.35 20.11 -5.77
CA ARG A 21 -2.56 19.82 -6.52
C ARG A 21 -2.67 20.75 -7.72
N GLU A 22 -2.85 20.15 -8.89
CA GLU A 22 -3.14 20.85 -10.13
C GLU A 22 -4.65 20.74 -10.43
N ASP A 23 -5.28 21.83 -10.87
CA ASP A 23 -6.68 21.89 -11.32
C ASP A 23 -6.70 22.43 -12.76
N GLY A 24 -7.18 21.63 -13.70
CA GLY A 24 -7.19 21.98 -15.12
C GLY A 24 -8.45 22.74 -15.57
N VAL A 25 -9.37 23.08 -14.67
CA VAL A 25 -10.59 23.82 -15.01
C VAL A 25 -10.23 25.25 -15.42
N ASP A 26 -10.75 25.67 -16.58
CA ASP A 26 -10.51 27.00 -17.19
C ASP A 26 -9.03 27.31 -17.54
N GLU A 27 -8.18 26.30 -17.54
CA GLU A 27 -6.77 26.40 -17.94
C GLU A 27 -6.53 26.02 -19.41
N PHE A 28 -5.48 26.56 -20.01
CA PHE A 28 -5.04 26.16 -21.35
C PHE A 28 -4.25 24.85 -21.28
N LEU A 29 -4.43 23.98 -22.27
CA LEU A 29 -3.52 22.85 -22.47
C LEU A 29 -2.14 23.38 -22.88
N THR A 30 -1.11 23.04 -22.11
CA THR A 30 0.28 23.43 -22.38
C THR A 30 1.22 22.24 -22.42
N THR A 31 2.42 22.47 -22.95
CA THR A 31 3.60 21.63 -22.67
C THR A 31 4.02 21.75 -21.20
N ASN A 32 4.93 20.88 -20.76
CA ASN A 32 5.55 20.96 -19.42
C ASN A 32 6.40 22.24 -19.23
N HIS A 33 6.74 22.94 -20.32
CA HIS A 33 7.42 24.22 -20.31
C HIS A 33 6.47 25.44 -20.43
N GLY A 34 5.15 25.22 -20.37
CA GLY A 34 4.14 26.29 -20.38
C GLY A 34 3.77 26.82 -21.77
N VAL A 35 4.18 26.15 -22.85
CA VAL A 35 3.81 26.55 -24.23
C VAL A 35 2.41 26.03 -24.56
N ARG A 36 1.49 26.91 -24.95
CA ARG A 36 0.11 26.52 -25.30
C ARG A 36 0.07 25.60 -26.53
N ILE A 37 -0.77 24.57 -26.47
CA ILE A 37 -0.99 23.59 -27.54
C ILE A 37 -2.27 23.95 -28.28
N ASN A 38 -2.15 24.27 -29.58
CA ASN A 38 -3.30 24.64 -30.42
C ASN A 38 -4.04 23.40 -30.99
N ASP A 39 -3.29 22.35 -31.34
CA ASP A 39 -3.83 21.09 -31.87
C ASP A 39 -3.17 19.92 -31.12
N ASN A 40 -3.99 19.17 -30.38
CA ASN A 40 -3.58 17.97 -29.64
C ASN A 40 -4.07 16.67 -30.32
N GLN A 41 -4.53 16.76 -31.56
CA GLN A 41 -5.08 15.65 -32.35
C GLN A 41 -4.10 15.17 -33.43
N ASN A 42 -3.18 16.02 -33.87
CA ASN A 42 -2.29 15.76 -34.99
C ASN A 42 -0.81 15.95 -34.63
N SER A 43 0.04 15.15 -35.26
CA SER A 43 1.49 15.41 -35.32
C SER A 43 1.81 16.41 -36.44
N LEU A 44 2.90 17.16 -36.29
CA LEU A 44 3.48 17.97 -37.36
C LEU A 44 4.07 17.06 -38.45
N LYS A 45 3.63 17.26 -39.69
CA LYS A 45 3.99 16.43 -40.85
C LYS A 45 4.42 17.28 -42.05
N ALA A 46 5.19 16.70 -42.98
CA ALA A 46 5.49 17.27 -44.30
C ALA A 46 4.27 17.22 -45.24
N GLY A 47 3.24 18.04 -44.95
CA GLY A 47 1.94 18.02 -45.61
C GLY A 47 0.93 17.09 -44.92
N GLU A 48 -0.37 17.22 -45.23
CA GLU A 48 -1.46 16.54 -44.50
C GLU A 48 -1.32 15.00 -44.46
N ARG A 49 -0.81 14.40 -45.53
CA ARG A 49 -0.55 12.95 -45.64
C ARG A 49 0.94 12.60 -45.74
N GLY A 50 1.80 13.50 -45.26
CA GLY A 50 3.26 13.33 -45.25
C GLY A 50 3.79 12.61 -44.00
N ALA A 51 5.10 12.43 -43.95
CA ALA A 51 5.80 11.88 -42.79
C ALA A 51 5.88 12.88 -41.63
N SER A 52 5.89 12.40 -40.38
CA SER A 52 6.07 13.23 -39.19
C SER A 52 7.48 13.84 -39.13
N LEU A 53 7.58 15.07 -38.61
CA LEU A 53 8.83 15.82 -38.53
C LEU A 53 9.45 15.72 -37.12
N LEU A 54 10.78 15.59 -37.06
CA LEU A 54 11.52 15.50 -35.78
C LEU A 54 11.48 16.82 -34.98
N GLU A 55 11.25 17.95 -35.65
CA GLU A 55 11.11 19.26 -35.00
C GLU A 55 9.83 19.40 -34.16
N ASP A 56 8.90 18.44 -34.22
CA ASP A 56 7.70 18.38 -33.38
C ASP A 56 8.06 18.08 -31.90
N PHE A 57 8.37 19.13 -31.15
CA PHE A 57 8.73 19.02 -29.74
C PHE A 57 7.53 18.71 -28.85
N ILE A 58 6.30 19.09 -29.25
CA ILE A 58 5.08 18.80 -28.49
C ILE A 58 4.80 17.30 -28.50
N LEU A 59 4.85 16.68 -29.69
CA LEU A 59 4.72 15.23 -29.83
C LEU A 59 5.79 14.51 -29.01
N ARG A 60 7.06 14.89 -29.19
CA ARG A 60 8.17 14.23 -28.50
C ARG A 60 8.08 14.36 -26.99
N GLU A 61 7.77 15.54 -26.46
CA GLU A 61 7.64 15.75 -25.01
C GLU A 61 6.52 14.85 -24.43
N LYS A 62 5.34 14.86 -25.06
CA LYS A 62 4.19 14.07 -24.62
C LYS A 62 4.47 12.56 -24.65
N ILE A 63 5.05 12.07 -25.74
CA ILE A 63 5.41 10.65 -25.88
C ILE A 63 6.55 10.28 -24.93
N THR A 64 7.56 11.13 -24.76
CA THR A 64 8.66 10.88 -23.82
C THR A 64 8.15 10.74 -22.40
N HIS A 65 7.22 11.60 -21.96
CA HIS A 65 6.63 11.46 -20.63
C HIS A 65 5.84 10.15 -20.50
N PHE A 66 5.01 9.81 -21.50
CA PHE A 66 4.26 8.55 -21.55
C PHE A 66 5.17 7.31 -21.45
N ASP A 67 6.23 7.27 -22.26
CA ASP A 67 7.18 6.15 -22.34
C ASP A 67 7.89 5.89 -20.98
N HIS A 68 7.96 6.90 -20.11
CA HIS A 68 8.64 6.84 -18.81
C HIS A 68 7.67 6.89 -17.62
N GLU A 69 6.36 6.67 -17.82
CA GLU A 69 5.37 6.68 -16.72
C GLU A 69 5.59 5.55 -15.70
N ARG A 70 6.14 4.41 -16.14
CA ARG A 70 6.23 3.21 -15.31
C ARG A 70 7.50 3.27 -14.46
N ILE A 71 7.32 3.34 -13.15
CA ILE A 71 8.35 3.03 -12.16
C ILE A 71 8.28 1.56 -11.74
N PRO A 72 9.39 0.98 -11.22
CA PRO A 72 9.36 -0.37 -10.65
C PRO A 72 8.28 -0.50 -9.57
N GLU A 73 7.58 -1.62 -9.57
CA GLU A 73 6.68 -1.94 -8.46
C GLU A 73 7.47 -2.36 -7.22
N ARG A 74 6.77 -2.47 -6.08
CA ARG A 74 7.37 -3.05 -4.87
C ARG A 74 7.63 -4.55 -5.12
N VAL A 75 8.77 -5.06 -4.65
CA VAL A 75 9.14 -6.49 -4.80
C VAL A 75 8.06 -7.42 -4.22
N VAL A 76 7.53 -7.04 -3.05
CA VAL A 76 6.37 -7.64 -2.39
C VAL A 76 5.34 -6.55 -2.10
N HIS A 77 4.08 -6.93 -1.88
CA HIS A 77 3.01 -5.97 -1.63
C HIS A 77 2.80 -4.96 -2.78
N ALA A 78 3.01 -5.40 -4.02
CA ALA A 78 2.87 -4.56 -5.22
C ALA A 78 1.41 -4.13 -5.42
N ARG A 79 0.47 -5.06 -5.34
CA ARG A 79 -0.97 -4.78 -5.39
C ARG A 79 -1.45 -4.21 -4.05
N GLY A 80 -1.95 -2.98 -4.06
CA GLY A 80 -2.45 -2.35 -2.85
C GLY A 80 -3.17 -1.03 -3.08
N SER A 81 -3.96 -0.64 -2.09
CA SER A 81 -4.80 0.58 -2.11
C SER A 81 -4.52 1.41 -0.85
N GLY A 82 -4.57 2.74 -0.98
CA GLY A 82 -4.28 3.65 0.13
C GLY A 82 -5.36 4.69 0.39
N ALA A 83 -5.40 5.19 1.62
CA ALA A 83 -6.35 6.22 2.05
C ALA A 83 -5.74 7.13 3.12
N HIS A 84 -6.18 8.39 3.13
CA HIS A 84 -5.88 9.34 4.20
C HIS A 84 -6.84 9.16 5.37
N GLY A 85 -6.39 9.51 6.57
CA GLY A 85 -7.21 9.52 7.78
C GLY A 85 -6.56 10.27 8.93
N VAL A 86 -7.09 10.04 10.13
CA VAL A 86 -6.61 10.61 11.39
C VAL A 86 -6.51 9.50 12.44
N PHE A 87 -5.51 9.59 13.29
CA PHE A 87 -5.39 8.84 14.53
C PHE A 87 -5.53 9.77 15.74
N GLN A 88 -6.26 9.31 16.76
CA GLN A 88 -6.34 9.94 18.08
C GLN A 88 -6.14 8.87 19.14
N VAL A 89 -5.36 9.18 20.17
CA VAL A 89 -5.22 8.32 21.34
C VAL A 89 -6.41 8.54 22.28
N TYR A 90 -6.89 7.50 22.97
CA TYR A 90 -8.01 7.67 23.91
C TYR A 90 -7.61 8.38 25.21
N GLU A 91 -6.44 8.04 25.75
CA GLU A 91 -5.87 8.56 26.99
C GLU A 91 -4.36 8.69 26.84
N SER A 92 -3.71 9.54 27.65
CA SER A 92 -2.25 9.64 27.65
C SER A 92 -1.59 8.30 27.97
N MET A 93 -0.61 7.91 27.15
CA MET A 93 0.20 6.71 27.34
C MET A 93 1.54 6.99 28.04
N GLU A 94 1.70 8.17 28.67
CA GLU A 94 2.94 8.64 29.34
C GLU A 94 3.57 7.60 30.29
N LYS A 95 2.74 6.78 30.93
CA LYS A 95 3.18 5.73 31.88
C LYS A 95 4.12 4.72 31.21
N VAL A 96 3.95 4.47 29.91
CA VAL A 96 4.69 3.43 29.17
C VAL A 96 5.52 3.97 28.02
N THR A 97 5.17 5.12 27.43
CA THR A 97 5.88 5.68 26.27
C THR A 97 5.94 7.21 26.31
N LYS A 98 7.05 7.78 25.82
CA LYS A 98 7.22 9.22 25.59
C LYS A 98 6.93 9.67 24.16
N ALA A 99 6.36 8.81 23.31
CA ALA A 99 6.07 9.15 21.92
C ALA A 99 4.96 10.22 21.84
N GLY A 100 5.23 11.38 21.23
CA GLY A 100 4.34 12.55 21.25
C GLY A 100 2.90 12.29 20.75
N PHE A 101 2.72 11.46 19.72
CA PHE A 101 1.39 11.16 19.15
C PHE A 101 0.49 10.29 20.07
N LEU A 102 1.02 9.82 21.21
CA LEU A 102 0.30 9.01 22.19
C LEU A 102 0.09 9.72 23.54
N GLN A 103 0.32 11.04 23.62
CA GLN A 103 0.27 11.79 24.88
C GLN A 103 -1.05 12.56 25.10
N ASP A 104 -1.63 13.15 24.05
CA ASP A 104 -2.80 14.03 24.18
C ASP A 104 -4.00 13.48 23.40
N PRO A 105 -5.11 13.12 24.08
CA PRO A 105 -6.34 12.65 23.43
C PRO A 105 -7.01 13.66 22.50
N LYS A 106 -6.71 14.95 22.64
CA LYS A 106 -7.23 16.00 21.76
C LYS A 106 -6.43 16.13 20.47
N ARG A 107 -5.25 15.52 20.39
CA ARG A 107 -4.36 15.61 19.23
C ARG A 107 -4.83 14.68 18.12
N GLU A 108 -5.15 15.27 16.97
CA GLU A 108 -5.33 14.56 15.71
C GLU A 108 -3.98 14.38 15.02
N THR A 109 -3.51 13.14 14.91
CA THR A 109 -2.32 12.81 14.13
C THR A 109 -2.75 12.39 12.71
N PRO A 110 -2.38 13.14 11.65
CA PRO A 110 -2.68 12.72 10.29
C PRO A 110 -2.04 11.36 10.00
N VAL A 111 -2.76 10.50 9.26
CA VAL A 111 -2.22 9.21 8.80
C VAL A 111 -2.48 8.99 7.33
N PHE A 112 -1.61 8.17 6.73
CA PHE A 112 -1.86 7.53 5.44
C PHE A 112 -1.71 6.03 5.61
N VAL A 113 -2.77 5.28 5.27
CA VAL A 113 -2.75 3.82 5.29
C VAL A 113 -2.58 3.28 3.89
N ARG A 114 -1.83 2.20 3.74
CA ARG A 114 -1.80 1.37 2.54
C ARG A 114 -2.05 -0.09 2.89
N PHE A 115 -3.12 -0.65 2.33
CA PHE A 115 -3.43 -2.07 2.36
C PHE A 115 -2.88 -2.75 1.11
N SER A 116 -2.59 -4.05 1.19
CA SER A 116 -2.02 -4.78 0.06
C SER A 116 -2.18 -6.30 0.20
N THR A 117 -2.12 -7.04 -0.91
CA THR A 117 -1.72 -8.46 -0.89
C THR A 117 -0.19 -8.57 -0.75
N VAL A 118 0.42 -9.74 -0.90
CA VAL A 118 1.89 -9.93 -0.78
C VAL A 118 2.51 -10.41 -2.09
N ALA A 119 2.08 -11.57 -2.58
CA ALA A 119 2.77 -12.29 -3.66
C ALA A 119 2.50 -11.68 -5.04
N GLY A 120 1.28 -11.17 -5.25
CA GLY A 120 0.84 -10.67 -6.54
C GLY A 120 1.60 -9.43 -7.04
N SER A 121 1.81 -9.35 -8.35
CA SER A 121 2.26 -8.11 -9.03
C SER A 121 1.17 -7.03 -9.01
N ARG A 122 1.47 -5.77 -9.37
CA ARG A 122 0.53 -4.63 -9.23
C ARG A 122 -0.85 -4.80 -9.91
N GLY A 123 -0.91 -5.66 -10.93
CA GLY A 123 -2.13 -5.97 -11.69
C GLY A 123 -2.90 -7.20 -11.21
N SER A 124 -2.49 -7.86 -10.11
CA SER A 124 -3.18 -9.05 -9.61
C SER A 124 -4.53 -8.75 -8.96
N SER A 125 -5.34 -9.81 -8.73
CA SER A 125 -6.60 -9.72 -7.99
C SER A 125 -6.41 -9.27 -6.53
N ASP A 126 -7.43 -8.60 -5.98
CA ASP A 126 -7.51 -8.19 -4.57
C ASP A 126 -7.93 -9.32 -3.61
N LEU A 127 -8.65 -10.34 -4.11
CA LEU A 127 -9.22 -11.43 -3.32
C LEU A 127 -8.45 -12.75 -3.41
N ALA A 128 -7.23 -12.74 -3.95
CA ALA A 128 -6.30 -13.85 -3.84
C ALA A 128 -6.15 -14.34 -2.38
N ARG A 129 -6.02 -15.66 -2.17
CA ARG A 129 -5.68 -16.22 -0.85
C ARG A 129 -4.25 -15.85 -0.51
N ASP A 130 -4.09 -14.87 0.37
CA ASP A 130 -2.80 -14.29 0.72
C ASP A 130 -2.86 -13.64 2.11
N ALA A 131 -1.71 -13.38 2.72
CA ALA A 131 -1.65 -12.39 3.80
C ALA A 131 -2.01 -11.00 3.25
N ARG A 132 -2.50 -10.10 4.11
CA ARG A 132 -2.70 -8.70 3.74
C ARG A 132 -1.75 -7.81 4.52
N GLY A 133 -1.00 -6.98 3.80
CA GLY A 133 -0.22 -5.89 4.38
C GLY A 133 -1.16 -4.79 4.89
N PHE A 134 -0.84 -4.24 6.06
CA PHE A 134 -1.54 -3.15 6.72
C PHE A 134 -0.48 -2.15 7.23
N ALA A 135 -0.04 -1.26 6.36
CA ALA A 135 0.97 -0.25 6.67
C ALA A 135 0.32 1.10 6.97
N VAL A 136 0.61 1.67 8.14
CA VAL A 136 0.11 2.99 8.55
C VAL A 136 1.29 3.91 8.82
N LYS A 137 1.35 5.01 8.06
CA LYS A 137 2.28 6.12 8.30
C LYS A 137 1.59 7.17 9.16
N PHE A 138 2.20 7.51 10.29
CA PHE A 138 1.80 8.57 11.20
C PHE A 138 2.69 9.78 10.96
N TYR A 139 2.07 10.91 10.62
CA TYR A 139 2.75 12.19 10.46
C TYR A 139 2.76 12.89 11.82
N THR A 140 3.77 12.62 12.65
CA THR A 140 3.87 13.16 14.01
C THR A 140 4.79 14.38 14.06
N ASP A 141 4.60 15.25 15.05
CA ASP A 141 5.44 16.44 15.28
C ASP A 141 6.92 16.10 15.57
N GLU A 142 7.18 14.87 16.02
CA GLU A 142 8.49 14.36 16.40
C GLU A 142 9.13 13.49 15.29
N GLY A 143 8.54 13.51 14.09
CA GLY A 143 8.98 12.72 12.94
C GLY A 143 7.96 11.66 12.52
N ASN A 144 8.11 11.15 11.30
CA ASN A 144 7.18 10.15 10.79
C ASN A 144 7.43 8.79 11.47
N PHE A 145 6.36 8.16 11.94
CA PHE A 145 6.38 6.79 12.45
C PHE A 145 5.62 5.87 11.50
N ASP A 146 6.27 4.77 11.08
CA ASP A 146 5.66 3.78 10.19
C ASP A 146 5.38 2.48 10.96
N LEU A 147 4.10 2.17 11.15
CA LEU A 147 3.67 0.87 11.64
C LEU A 147 3.34 -0.03 10.45
N VAL A 148 4.33 -0.80 10.02
CA VAL A 148 4.22 -1.73 8.87
C VAL A 148 3.86 -3.11 9.37
N GLY A 149 2.57 -3.45 9.32
CA GLY A 149 2.04 -4.71 9.82
C GLY A 149 1.38 -5.59 8.76
N ASN A 150 0.81 -6.71 9.21
CA ASN A 150 -0.02 -7.62 8.43
C ASN A 150 -1.37 -7.86 9.11
N ASN A 151 -2.32 -8.50 8.42
CA ASN A 151 -3.60 -8.92 8.99
C ASN A 151 -3.54 -10.22 9.82
N ILE A 152 -2.34 -10.77 10.03
CA ILE A 152 -2.06 -12.02 10.75
C ILE A 152 -0.98 -11.73 11.83
N PRO A 153 -1.09 -12.27 13.05
CA PRO A 153 -0.21 -11.89 14.18
C PRO A 153 1.20 -12.50 14.17
N VAL A 154 1.52 -13.32 13.17
CA VAL A 154 2.80 -14.04 13.02
C VAL A 154 3.30 -13.93 11.58
N PHE A 155 4.50 -14.43 11.33
CA PHE A 155 5.11 -14.49 10.01
C PHE A 155 5.59 -15.91 9.70
N PHE A 156 5.91 -16.19 8.43
CA PHE A 156 6.33 -17.52 7.97
C PHE A 156 7.71 -17.94 8.52
N ILE A 157 8.62 -16.98 8.63
CA ILE A 157 10.03 -17.24 8.93
C ILE A 157 10.47 -16.51 10.20
N GLN A 158 11.50 -17.04 10.86
CA GLN A 158 12.05 -16.45 12.09
C GLN A 158 13.16 -15.43 11.82
N ASP A 159 14.00 -15.69 10.82
CA ASP A 159 15.15 -14.85 10.47
C ASP A 159 15.00 -14.20 9.09
N ALA A 160 15.36 -12.92 8.99
CA ALA A 160 15.27 -12.14 7.76
C ALA A 160 16.15 -12.69 6.62
N ILE A 161 17.22 -13.43 6.92
CA ILE A 161 18.07 -14.05 5.89
C ILE A 161 17.29 -15.02 5.00
N LYS A 162 16.19 -15.62 5.51
CA LYS A 162 15.31 -16.53 4.78
C LYS A 162 14.25 -15.81 3.93
N PHE A 163 14.15 -14.49 4.02
CA PHE A 163 13.11 -13.73 3.33
C PHE A 163 13.19 -13.86 1.80
N PRO A 164 14.37 -13.77 1.14
CA PRO A 164 14.44 -13.99 -0.29
C PRO A 164 14.02 -15.42 -0.68
N ASP A 165 14.39 -16.44 0.09
CA ASP A 165 14.02 -17.83 -0.18
C ASP A 165 12.50 -18.02 -0.12
N LEU A 166 11.85 -17.52 0.93
CA LEU A 166 10.39 -17.55 1.07
C LEU A 166 9.69 -16.82 -0.08
N ILE A 167 10.16 -15.60 -0.41
CA ILE A 167 9.53 -14.79 -1.44
C ILE A 167 9.73 -15.40 -2.83
N HIS A 168 10.90 -15.97 -3.13
CA HIS A 168 11.10 -16.71 -4.37
C HIS A 168 10.22 -17.96 -4.44
N ALA A 169 10.02 -18.66 -3.32
CA ALA A 169 9.18 -19.85 -3.26
C ALA A 169 7.69 -19.56 -3.46
N VAL A 170 7.16 -18.42 -2.99
CA VAL A 170 5.72 -18.06 -3.12
C VAL A 170 5.42 -17.23 -4.38
N LYS A 171 6.44 -16.62 -4.99
CA LYS A 171 6.29 -15.87 -6.25
C LYS A 171 6.10 -16.84 -7.42
N PRO A 172 5.60 -16.34 -8.57
CA PRO A 172 5.51 -17.15 -9.78
C PRO A 172 6.86 -17.77 -10.13
N GLU A 173 6.85 -19.01 -10.60
CA GLU A 173 8.07 -19.78 -10.83
C GLU A 173 8.91 -19.16 -11.95
N PRO A 174 10.24 -19.10 -11.81
CA PRO A 174 11.08 -18.21 -12.62
C PRO A 174 11.18 -18.61 -14.09
N HIS A 175 10.80 -19.84 -14.44
CA HIS A 175 10.92 -20.36 -15.81
C HIS A 175 9.70 -20.01 -16.68
N ASN A 176 8.55 -19.69 -16.08
CA ASN A 176 7.31 -19.41 -16.80
C ASN A 176 6.46 -18.27 -16.21
N GLU A 177 6.89 -17.67 -15.09
CA GLU A 177 6.17 -16.64 -14.34
C GLU A 177 4.74 -17.06 -13.96
N MET A 178 4.55 -18.34 -13.57
CA MET A 178 3.27 -18.87 -13.12
C MET A 178 3.36 -19.59 -11.76
N PRO A 179 2.29 -19.60 -10.95
CA PRO A 179 1.02 -18.86 -11.12
C PRO A 179 1.10 -17.42 -10.56
N GLN A 180 0.23 -16.53 -11.04
CA GLN A 180 0.10 -15.17 -10.48
C GLN A 180 -0.77 -15.18 -9.22
N ALA A 181 -0.28 -14.53 -8.16
CA ALA A 181 -1.01 -14.31 -6.90
C ALA A 181 -1.64 -15.57 -6.28
N ALA A 182 -0.96 -16.71 -6.35
CA ALA A 182 -1.40 -17.95 -5.73
C ALA A 182 -0.21 -18.70 -5.17
N SER A 183 -0.35 -19.21 -3.94
CA SER A 183 0.64 -20.10 -3.32
C SER A 183 0.38 -21.59 -3.62
N ALA A 184 -0.52 -21.86 -4.57
CA ALA A 184 -0.96 -23.22 -4.95
C ALA A 184 -0.09 -23.77 -6.08
N HIS A 185 1.21 -23.91 -5.82
CA HIS A 185 2.19 -24.48 -6.75
C HIS A 185 3.37 -25.10 -5.98
N ASP A 186 4.17 -25.88 -6.70
CA ASP A 186 5.16 -26.81 -6.15
C ASP A 186 6.23 -26.11 -5.32
N THR A 187 6.86 -25.04 -5.84
CA THR A 187 7.96 -24.36 -5.14
C THR A 187 7.56 -23.78 -3.77
N PHE A 188 6.33 -23.28 -3.62
CA PHE A 188 5.86 -22.81 -2.33
C PHE A 188 5.72 -23.96 -1.33
N TRP A 189 5.03 -25.03 -1.72
CA TRP A 189 4.79 -26.17 -0.83
C TRP A 189 6.05 -26.99 -0.54
N ASP A 190 7.02 -27.01 -1.46
CA ASP A 190 8.35 -27.56 -1.22
C ASP A 190 9.06 -26.82 -0.08
N PHE A 191 9.15 -25.48 -0.16
CA PHE A 191 9.72 -24.65 0.92
C PHE A 191 9.01 -24.90 2.25
N ILE A 192 7.67 -24.90 2.25
CA ILE A 192 6.87 -25.11 3.47
C ILE A 192 7.10 -26.51 4.06
N SER A 193 7.26 -27.54 3.23
CA SER A 193 7.52 -28.91 3.69
C SER A 193 8.88 -29.07 4.39
N LEU A 194 9.85 -28.24 4.02
CA LEU A 194 11.22 -28.25 4.55
C LEU A 194 11.44 -27.24 5.69
N MET A 195 10.51 -26.31 5.91
CA MET A 195 10.61 -25.21 6.88
C MET A 195 9.47 -25.27 7.91
N PRO A 196 9.53 -26.17 8.91
CA PRO A 196 8.44 -26.36 9.86
C PRO A 196 8.12 -25.12 10.71
N GLU A 197 9.03 -24.13 10.81
CA GLU A 197 8.74 -22.84 11.44
C GLU A 197 7.57 -22.08 10.79
N SER A 198 7.30 -22.35 9.50
CA SER A 198 6.19 -21.77 8.75
C SER A 198 4.82 -22.34 9.11
N ALA A 199 4.76 -23.46 9.83
CA ALA A 199 3.52 -24.19 10.10
C ALA A 199 2.43 -23.32 10.73
N HIS A 200 2.80 -22.43 11.67
CA HIS A 200 1.83 -21.54 12.30
C HIS A 200 1.21 -20.57 11.28
N MET A 201 2.02 -19.90 10.47
CA MET A 201 1.53 -18.96 9.46
C MET A 201 0.69 -19.66 8.38
N ILE A 202 1.01 -20.90 8.04
CA ILE A 202 0.23 -21.70 7.10
C ILE A 202 -1.19 -21.94 7.60
N MET A 203 -1.37 -22.22 8.89
CA MET A 203 -2.72 -22.36 9.46
C MET A 203 -3.55 -21.08 9.30
N TRP A 204 -2.93 -19.90 9.41
CA TRP A 204 -3.61 -18.63 9.20
C TRP A 204 -3.97 -18.41 7.73
N VAL A 205 -3.04 -18.60 6.80
CA VAL A 205 -3.28 -18.28 5.37
C VAL A 205 -4.18 -19.31 4.68
N MET A 206 -4.22 -20.55 5.18
CA MET A 206 -5.18 -21.57 4.73
C MET A 206 -6.58 -21.39 5.32
N SER A 207 -6.72 -20.63 6.42
CA SER A 207 -8.03 -20.23 6.93
C SER A 207 -8.64 -19.07 6.13
N ASP A 208 -9.89 -18.72 6.42
CA ASP A 208 -10.57 -17.59 5.78
C ASP A 208 -9.96 -16.22 6.14
N ARG A 209 -9.01 -16.16 7.09
CA ARG A 209 -8.25 -14.93 7.40
C ARG A 209 -7.52 -14.35 6.18
N ALA A 210 -7.15 -15.20 5.22
CA ALA A 210 -6.50 -14.79 3.98
C ALA A 210 -7.47 -14.36 2.86
N LEU A 211 -8.77 -14.39 3.14
CA LEU A 211 -9.85 -14.02 2.23
C LEU A 211 -10.76 -12.95 2.87
N PRO A 212 -10.21 -11.82 3.35
CA PRO A 212 -11.01 -10.83 4.05
C PRO A 212 -12.06 -10.22 3.13
N ARG A 213 -13.29 -10.10 3.62
CA ARG A 213 -14.43 -9.53 2.89
C ARG A 213 -14.18 -8.08 2.46
N SER A 214 -13.38 -7.36 3.24
CA SER A 214 -12.97 -5.97 3.04
C SER A 214 -11.76 -5.66 3.92
N TYR A 215 -10.89 -4.73 3.50
CA TYR A 215 -9.85 -4.17 4.38
C TYR A 215 -10.43 -3.52 5.65
N ARG A 216 -11.69 -3.10 5.62
CA ARG A 216 -12.41 -2.53 6.78
C ARG A 216 -12.84 -3.58 7.81
N MET A 217 -12.70 -4.87 7.49
CA MET A 217 -13.21 -6.01 8.27
C MET A 217 -12.13 -7.07 8.51
N MET A 218 -10.87 -6.66 8.61
CA MET A 218 -9.76 -7.51 9.01
C MET A 218 -9.01 -6.89 10.19
N GLU A 219 -8.42 -7.73 11.03
CA GLU A 219 -7.48 -7.26 12.05
C GLU A 219 -6.16 -6.80 11.41
N GLY A 220 -5.36 -6.09 12.17
CA GLY A 220 -3.98 -5.73 11.81
C GLY A 220 -3.03 -5.96 12.99
N PHE A 221 -1.78 -6.28 12.70
CA PHE A 221 -0.79 -6.65 13.70
C PHE A 221 0.59 -6.16 13.28
N GLY A 222 1.33 -5.58 14.23
CA GLY A 222 2.75 -5.24 14.00
C GLY A 222 3.69 -6.45 13.96
N VAL A 223 3.17 -7.65 14.28
CA VAL A 223 3.86 -8.95 14.34
C VAL A 223 4.98 -9.03 15.39
N HIS A 224 5.96 -8.14 15.33
CA HIS A 224 7.11 -8.13 16.21
C HIS A 224 6.78 -7.56 17.60
N THR A 225 7.61 -7.94 18.57
CA THR A 225 7.66 -7.28 19.87
C THR A 225 8.57 -6.06 19.77
N PHE A 226 8.01 -4.88 20.01
CA PHE A 226 8.74 -3.61 20.10
C PHE A 226 8.95 -3.22 21.55
N ARG A 227 9.62 -2.09 21.77
CA ARG A 227 9.76 -1.46 23.09
C ARG A 227 9.13 -0.08 23.08
N PHE A 228 8.29 0.17 24.06
CA PHE A 228 7.98 1.52 24.50
C PHE A 228 8.92 1.93 25.62
N ILE A 229 9.35 3.18 25.59
CA ILE A 229 10.25 3.78 26.57
C ILE A 229 9.55 5.03 27.12
N ASN A 230 9.34 5.09 28.43
CA ASN A 230 8.73 6.26 29.07
C ASN A 230 9.77 7.35 29.43
N GLU A 231 9.33 8.45 30.04
CA GLU A 231 10.19 9.58 30.46
C GLU A 231 11.29 9.17 31.46
N GLN A 232 11.04 8.16 32.30
CA GLN A 232 12.05 7.62 33.22
C GLN A 232 12.95 6.56 32.55
N ASN A 233 12.92 6.46 31.22
CA ASN A 233 13.64 5.47 30.42
C ASN A 233 13.33 4.00 30.80
N LYS A 234 12.15 3.74 31.37
CA LYS A 234 11.68 2.38 31.64
C LYS A 234 11.15 1.74 30.36
N SER A 235 11.68 0.57 30.03
CA SER A 235 11.26 -0.20 28.86
C SER A 235 10.04 -1.09 29.16
N THR A 236 9.07 -1.08 28.25
CA THR A 236 7.90 -1.97 28.24
C THR A 236 7.81 -2.66 26.89
N PHE A 237 7.70 -3.99 26.86
CA PHE A 237 7.47 -4.72 25.61
C PHE A 237 6.04 -4.51 25.10
N VAL A 238 5.89 -4.30 23.78
CA VAL A 238 4.60 -4.02 23.15
C VAL A 238 4.46 -4.77 21.83
N LYS A 239 3.25 -5.29 21.58
CA LYS A 239 2.81 -5.73 20.25
C LYS A 239 1.63 -4.85 19.82
N PHE A 240 1.64 -4.38 18.58
CA PHE A 240 0.61 -3.51 18.04
C PHE A 240 -0.54 -4.30 17.44
N HIS A 241 -1.77 -3.81 17.64
CA HIS A 241 -3.00 -4.42 17.15
C HIS A 241 -3.94 -3.35 16.58
N TRP A 242 -4.54 -3.65 15.43
CA TRP A 242 -5.69 -2.94 14.88
C TRP A 242 -6.92 -3.82 15.00
N LYS A 243 -7.97 -3.28 15.62
CA LYS A 243 -9.27 -3.95 15.77
C LYS A 243 -10.29 -3.24 14.88
N PRO A 244 -10.84 -3.90 13.85
CA PRO A 244 -11.79 -3.26 12.94
C PRO A 244 -13.11 -3.00 13.66
N LEU A 245 -13.61 -1.76 13.56
CA LEU A 245 -14.90 -1.38 14.15
C LEU A 245 -16.07 -2.19 13.55
N LEU A 246 -15.95 -2.63 12.29
CA LEU A 246 -16.99 -3.38 11.58
C LEU A 246 -16.92 -4.89 11.83
N GLY A 247 -16.11 -5.35 12.78
CA GLY A 247 -15.90 -6.78 13.02
C GLY A 247 -14.95 -7.44 12.03
N VAL A 248 -14.75 -8.74 12.18
CA VAL A 248 -13.84 -9.55 11.36
C VAL A 248 -14.67 -10.48 10.49
N HIS A 249 -14.62 -10.25 9.18
CA HIS A 249 -15.43 -10.98 8.20
C HIS A 249 -14.58 -11.39 6.99
N SER A 250 -14.84 -12.59 6.51
CA SER A 250 -14.18 -13.18 5.35
C SER A 250 -15.19 -13.79 4.39
N VAL A 251 -14.76 -14.04 3.16
CA VAL A 251 -15.53 -14.76 2.14
C VAL A 251 -15.07 -16.21 2.06
N ALA A 252 -15.92 -17.08 1.51
CA ALA A 252 -15.54 -18.44 1.19
C ALA A 252 -14.59 -18.47 -0.03
N TRP A 253 -13.82 -19.56 -0.18
CA TRP A 253 -12.84 -19.68 -1.26
C TRP A 253 -13.45 -19.59 -2.67
N ASP A 254 -14.58 -20.29 -2.92
CA ASP A 254 -15.25 -20.28 -4.22
C ASP A 254 -15.73 -18.87 -4.61
N GLU A 255 -16.29 -18.13 -3.64
CA GLU A 255 -16.68 -16.72 -3.82
C GLU A 255 -15.46 -15.86 -4.17
N ALA A 256 -14.36 -16.00 -3.42
CA ALA A 256 -13.14 -15.24 -3.66
C ALA A 256 -12.54 -15.50 -5.06
N GLN A 257 -12.56 -16.76 -5.49
CA GLN A 257 -12.04 -17.16 -6.80
C GLN A 257 -12.90 -16.61 -7.94
N ASN A 258 -14.22 -16.67 -7.82
CA ASN A 258 -15.15 -16.17 -8.84
C ASN A 258 -15.15 -14.64 -8.99
N ILE A 259 -14.77 -13.90 -7.93
CA ILE A 259 -14.61 -12.44 -7.98
C ILE A 259 -13.27 -12.02 -8.62
N SER A 260 -12.27 -12.90 -8.57
CA SER A 260 -10.88 -12.59 -8.91
C SER A 260 -10.57 -12.50 -10.40
#